data_AF-A0A1E3NN25-F1
#
_entry.id   AF-A0A1E3NN25-F1
#
_cell.length_a   1.000
_cell.length_b   1.000
_cell.length_c   1.000
_cell.angle_alpha   90.00
_cell.angle_beta   90.00
_cell.angle_gamma   90.00
#
_symmetry.space_group_name_H-M   'P 1'
#
loop_
_entity.id
_entity.type
_entity.pdbx_description
1 polymer ?
#
loop_
_entity_poly.entity_id
_entity_poly.type
_entity_poly.pdbx_seq_one_letter_code
_entity_poly.pdbx_strand_id
1 'polypeptide(L)'
;DEFGKTGITNYHEGAGINYLFLTGSDSPVYTYNSCSSQIYVPFEENYKQFFNANSKGGIVQLTVGGPGGKIDVNEDEYLTLDGDAHGWVACKNTGDPYNYSRDLYQLAY
;
A
#
# COMPACT_ATOMS: atom_id res chain seq x y z
N ASP A 1 18.52 -4.11 -8.45
CA ASP A 1 18.31 -4.55 -9.84
C ASP A 1 16.99 -5.27 -10.14
N GLU A 2 16.33 -5.95 -9.18
CA GLU A 2 15.07 -6.69 -9.45
C GLU A 2 13.80 -5.81 -9.60
N PHE A 3 13.77 -4.61 -8.99
CA PHE A 3 12.56 -3.77 -8.89
C PHE A 3 12.58 -2.50 -9.76
N GLY A 4 13.51 -2.38 -10.71
CA GLY A 4 13.81 -1.11 -11.40
C GLY A 4 12.68 -0.47 -12.21
N LYS A 5 11.50 -1.11 -12.33
CA LYS A 5 10.28 -0.59 -12.99
C LYS A 5 8.97 -1.15 -12.39
N THR A 6 9.00 -1.58 -11.12
CA THR A 6 7.88 -2.30 -10.50
C THR A 6 6.98 -1.31 -9.76
N GLY A 7 5.75 -1.11 -10.22
CA GLY A 7 4.70 -0.39 -9.51
C GLY A 7 4.03 -1.22 -8.41
N ILE A 8 3.22 -0.56 -7.58
CA ILE A 8 2.44 -1.19 -6.50
C ILE A 8 1.03 -1.47 -7.02
N THR A 9 0.74 -2.73 -7.30
CA THR A 9 -0.60 -3.18 -7.73
C THR A 9 -1.37 -3.71 -6.54
N ASN A 10 -2.69 -3.59 -6.60
CA ASN A 10 -3.58 -4.10 -5.58
C ASN A 10 -4.37 -5.30 -6.08
N TYR A 11 -4.51 -6.33 -5.25
CA TYR A 11 -5.42 -7.45 -5.50
C TYR A 11 -6.58 -7.39 -4.51
N HIS A 12 -7.79 -7.60 -5.02
CA HIS A 12 -9.01 -7.46 -4.23
C HIS A 12 -9.22 -8.66 -3.32
N GLU A 13 -9.46 -8.39 -2.03
CA GLU A 13 -9.63 -9.41 -1.00
C GLU A 13 -11.09 -9.52 -0.51
N GLY A 14 -11.93 -8.53 -0.82
CA GLY A 14 -13.29 -8.41 -0.31
C GLY A 14 -13.45 -7.32 0.75
N ALA A 15 -14.70 -7.03 1.13
CA ALA A 15 -15.08 -6.08 2.20
C ALA A 15 -14.44 -4.67 2.08
N GLY A 16 -14.13 -4.22 0.86
CA GLY A 16 -13.48 -2.94 0.62
C GLY A 16 -12.01 -2.90 1.04
N ILE A 17 -11.33 -4.05 1.08
CA ILE A 17 -9.88 -4.19 1.32
C ILE A 17 -9.19 -4.74 0.07
N ASN A 18 -8.04 -4.17 -0.29
CA ASN A 18 -7.12 -4.73 -1.29
C ASN A 18 -5.70 -4.76 -0.74
N TYR A 19 -5.00 -5.90 -0.86
CA TYR A 19 -3.58 -6.00 -0.49
C TYR A 19 -2.66 -5.48 -1.59
N LEU A 20 -1.52 -4.94 -1.20
CA LEU A 20 -0.56 -4.30 -2.10
C LEU A 20 0.65 -5.19 -2.39
N PHE A 21 1.02 -5.31 -3.66
CA PHE A 21 2.12 -6.16 -4.12
C PHE A 21 3.00 -5.42 -5.14
N LEU A 22 4.28 -5.77 -5.17
CA LEU A 22 5.26 -5.25 -6.12
C LEU A 22 5.23 -6.13 -7.38
N THR A 23 4.33 -5.82 -8.32
CA THR A 23 4.12 -6.65 -9.52
C THR A 23 4.28 -5.91 -10.85
N GLY A 24 4.24 -4.58 -10.88
CA GLY A 24 4.49 -3.80 -12.09
C GLY A 24 3.30 -3.67 -13.06
N SER A 25 3.47 -2.69 -13.96
CA SER A 25 2.59 -2.11 -15.02
C SER A 25 1.13 -1.78 -14.72
N ASP A 26 0.42 -2.56 -13.91
CA ASP A 26 -1.02 -2.41 -13.66
C ASP A 26 -1.30 -1.71 -12.32
N SER A 27 -0.43 -0.78 -11.94
CA SER A 27 -0.59 0.01 -10.72
C SER A 27 -1.75 1.01 -10.89
N PRO A 28 -2.68 1.11 -9.94
CA PRO A 28 -3.66 2.18 -9.97
C PRO A 28 -2.96 3.54 -9.81
N VAL A 29 -3.68 4.60 -10.18
CA VAL A 29 -3.25 5.98 -9.90
C VAL A 29 -3.53 6.29 -8.44
N TYR A 30 -2.47 6.37 -7.64
CA TYR A 30 -2.55 6.81 -6.25
C TYR A 30 -2.61 8.34 -6.19
N THR A 31 -3.53 8.87 -5.39
CA THR A 31 -3.63 10.31 -5.13
C THR A 31 -3.07 10.61 -3.74
N TYR A 32 -2.09 11.51 -3.68
CA TYR A 32 -1.57 12.05 -2.43
C TYR A 32 -2.27 13.37 -2.07
N ASN A 33 -2.79 13.47 -0.84
CA ASN A 33 -3.31 14.69 -0.26
C ASN A 33 -2.39 15.16 0.86
N SER A 34 -1.59 16.19 0.58
CA SER A 34 -0.65 16.76 1.54
C SER A 34 -1.30 17.52 2.70
N CYS A 35 -2.53 18.01 2.54
CA CYS A 35 -3.23 18.67 3.65
C CYS A 35 -3.66 17.69 4.74
N SER A 36 -3.88 16.42 4.38
CA SER A 36 -4.28 15.38 5.32
C SER A 36 -3.24 14.27 5.51
N SER A 37 -2.06 14.39 4.87
CA SER A 37 -0.99 13.38 4.87
C SER A 37 -1.52 11.97 4.56
N GLN A 38 -2.26 11.85 3.45
CA GLN A 38 -2.98 10.63 3.07
C GLN A 38 -2.75 10.27 1.61
N ILE A 39 -2.59 8.98 1.35
CA ILE A 39 -2.69 8.40 0.01
C ILE A 39 -4.02 7.68 -0.12
N TYR A 40 -4.70 7.84 -1.25
CA TYR A 40 -5.94 7.12 -1.55
C TYR A 40 -6.08 6.81 -3.04
N VAL A 41 -6.96 5.87 -3.34
CA VAL A 41 -7.47 5.61 -4.69
C VAL A 41 -8.99 5.83 -4.72
N PRO A 42 -9.57 6.26 -5.85
CA PRO A 42 -11.02 6.24 -6.03
C PRO A 42 -11.56 4.82 -5.87
N PHE A 43 -12.70 4.67 -5.18
CA PHE A 43 -13.37 3.39 -4.98
C PHE A 43 -14.87 3.57 -5.13
N GLU A 44 -15.49 2.92 -6.11
CA GLU A 44 -16.89 3.15 -6.48
C GLU A 44 -17.20 4.65 -6.73
N GLU A 45 -18.45 5.03 -7.03
CA GLU A 45 -18.75 6.38 -7.52
C GLU A 45 -18.43 7.50 -6.51
N ASN A 46 -18.44 7.22 -5.20
CA ASN A 46 -18.31 8.26 -4.17
C ASN A 46 -17.40 7.88 -3.00
N TYR A 47 -16.74 6.73 -3.03
CA TYR A 47 -15.89 6.28 -1.93
C TYR A 47 -14.40 6.34 -2.29
N LYS A 48 -13.58 6.21 -1.25
CA LYS A 48 -12.12 6.18 -1.36
C LYS A 48 -11.64 4.97 -0.58
N GLN A 49 -10.62 4.31 -1.12
CA GLN A 49 -9.79 3.42 -0.31
C GLN A 49 -8.50 4.14 0.02
N PHE A 50 -8.19 4.20 1.31
CA PHE A 50 -6.99 4.83 1.84
C PHE A 50 -5.88 3.79 1.95
N PHE A 51 -4.67 4.23 1.63
CA PHE A 51 -3.45 3.49 1.90
C PHE A 51 -3.25 3.40 3.41
N ASN A 52 -3.16 2.19 3.93
CA ASN A 52 -3.06 1.91 5.35
C ASN A 52 -1.90 0.93 5.60
N ALA A 53 -0.84 1.46 6.23
CA ALA A 53 0.34 0.72 6.63
C ALA A 53 0.35 0.31 8.12
N ASN A 54 -0.68 0.68 8.88
CA ASN A 54 -0.83 0.32 10.30
C ASN A 54 -1.88 -0.79 10.46
N SER A 55 -1.89 -1.74 9.53
CA SER A 55 -2.80 -2.88 9.60
C SER A 55 -2.23 -3.95 10.53
N LYS A 56 -3.12 -4.79 11.08
CA LYS A 56 -2.70 -5.91 11.93
C LYS A 56 -1.80 -6.85 11.13
N GLY A 57 -0.56 -7.02 11.60
CA GLY A 57 0.43 -7.89 10.96
C GLY A 57 1.41 -7.17 10.02
N GLY A 58 1.39 -5.83 9.98
CA GLY A 58 2.35 -5.04 9.20
C GLY A 58 2.10 -5.07 7.69
N ILE A 59 0.97 -5.64 7.25
CA ILE A 59 0.65 -5.73 5.82
C ILE A 59 0.06 -4.41 5.34
N VAL A 60 0.58 -3.86 4.26
CA VAL A 60 0.04 -2.63 3.70
C VAL A 60 -1.15 -2.95 2.81
N GLN A 61 -2.23 -2.21 2.99
CA GLN A 61 -3.49 -2.44 2.28
C GLN A 61 -4.17 -1.13 1.89
N LEU A 62 -4.97 -1.18 0.83
CA LEU A 62 -6.00 -0.20 0.55
C LEU A 62 -7.27 -0.61 1.28
N THR A 63 -7.87 0.31 2.03
CA THR A 63 -9.09 0.01 2.79
C THR A 63 -10.00 1.22 2.87
N VAL A 64 -11.31 0.99 2.96
CA VAL A 64 -12.30 2.05 3.20
C VAL A 64 -12.12 2.75 4.56
N GLY A 65 -11.40 2.14 5.50
CA GLY A 65 -11.06 2.72 6.79
C GLY A 65 -9.60 3.19 6.86
N GLY A 66 -9.36 4.48 7.00
CA GLY A 66 -7.99 5.00 7.12
C GLY A 66 -7.91 6.49 7.43
N PRO A 67 -6.69 7.05 7.46
CA PRO A 67 -5.39 6.35 7.32
C PRO A 67 -4.91 5.73 8.64
N GLY A 68 -4.01 4.75 8.53
CA GLY A 68 -3.37 4.10 9.68
C GLY A 68 -2.28 4.93 10.37
N GLY A 69 -1.87 6.04 9.79
CA GLY A 69 -0.85 6.97 10.26
C GLY A 69 -0.65 8.11 9.25
N LYS A 70 0.25 9.05 9.52
CA LYS A 70 0.57 10.13 8.59
C LYS A 70 1.50 9.62 7.51
N ILE A 71 1.08 9.75 6.27
CA ILE A 71 1.90 9.44 5.10
C ILE A 71 2.44 10.75 4.54
N ASP A 72 3.75 10.88 4.48
CA ASP A 72 4.45 12.03 3.90
C ASP A 72 5.63 11.56 3.04
N VAL A 73 6.20 12.47 2.25
CA VAL A 73 7.44 12.25 1.49
C VAL A 73 8.52 13.12 2.10
N ASN A 74 9.64 12.53 2.50
CA ASN A 74 10.75 13.25 3.12
C ASN A 74 11.65 13.97 2.08
N GLU A 75 12.69 14.65 2.55
CA GLU A 75 13.63 15.40 1.71
C GLU A 75 14.44 14.55 0.73
N ASP A 76 14.58 13.25 1.03
CA ASP A 76 15.24 12.26 0.18
C ASP A 76 14.27 11.57 -0.80
N GLU A 77 13.04 12.09 -0.93
CA GLU A 77 11.97 11.56 -1.77
C GLU A 77 11.47 10.15 -1.37
N TYR A 78 11.71 9.73 -0.13
CA TYR A 78 11.17 8.48 0.40
C TYR A 78 9.80 8.68 1.05
N LEU A 79 8.92 7.69 0.84
CA LEU A 79 7.67 7.58 1.58
C LEU A 79 7.96 7.35 3.07
N THR A 80 7.23 8.04 3.93
CA THR A 80 7.34 7.88 5.39
C THR A 80 5.97 7.53 5.98
N LEU A 81 5.99 6.77 7.07
CA LEU A 81 4.85 6.60 7.96
C LEU A 81 5.22 7.21 9.31
N ASP A 82 4.45 8.21 9.75
CA ASP A 82 4.69 8.95 10.99
C ASP A 82 6.14 9.45 11.15
N GLY A 83 6.78 9.77 10.01
CA GLY A 83 8.15 10.29 9.93
C GLY A 83 9.24 9.24 9.74
N ASP A 84 8.93 7.93 9.79
CA ASP A 84 9.91 6.86 9.57
C ASP A 84 9.82 6.29 8.15
N ALA A 85 10.96 6.33 7.44
CA ALA A 85 11.14 5.84 6.07
C ALA A 85 11.68 4.40 5.99
N HIS A 86 12.16 3.83 7.10
CA HIS A 86 12.94 2.59 7.08
C HIS A 86 12.11 1.32 7.30
N GLY A 87 10.83 1.46 7.65
CA GLY A 87 9.93 0.32 7.88
C GLY A 87 9.47 -0.41 6.61
N TRP A 88 9.52 0.22 5.43
CA TRP A 88 8.99 -0.40 4.20
C TRP A 88 9.79 -1.63 3.78
N VAL A 89 9.10 -2.78 3.70
CA VAL A 89 9.66 -4.04 3.24
C VAL A 89 8.73 -4.73 2.23
N ALA A 90 9.30 -5.63 1.43
CA ALA A 90 8.57 -6.44 0.48
C ALA A 90 8.83 -7.92 0.77
N CYS A 91 7.79 -8.68 1.11
CA CYS A 91 7.90 -10.03 1.66
C CYS A 91 7.11 -11.05 0.84
N LYS A 92 7.63 -12.28 0.73
CA LYS A 92 6.89 -13.45 0.26
C LYS A 92 6.40 -14.30 1.43
N ASN A 93 5.39 -15.13 1.19
CA ASN A 93 4.84 -16.08 2.16
C ASN A 93 4.35 -15.41 3.46
N THR A 94 3.66 -14.29 3.31
CA THR A 94 3.08 -13.52 4.44
C THR A 94 1.81 -14.16 5.00
N GLY A 95 1.27 -15.18 4.33
CA GLY A 95 0.03 -15.84 4.72
C GLY A 95 -1.22 -15.06 4.34
N ASP A 96 -1.17 -14.31 3.25
CA ASP A 96 -2.37 -13.66 2.69
C ASP A 96 -3.44 -14.72 2.32
N PRO A 97 -4.74 -14.44 2.51
CA PRO A 97 -5.82 -15.42 2.40
C PRO A 97 -5.89 -16.13 1.04
N TYR A 98 -5.47 -15.46 -0.04
CA TYR A 98 -5.49 -16.00 -1.40
C TYR A 98 -4.12 -16.49 -1.89
N ASN A 99 -3.10 -16.46 -1.03
CA ASN A 99 -1.74 -16.94 -1.28
C ASN A 99 -1.01 -16.27 -2.45
N TYR A 100 -1.38 -15.03 -2.79
CA TYR A 100 -0.67 -14.21 -3.77
C TYR A 100 0.81 -14.01 -3.38
N SER A 101 1.08 -13.88 -2.07
CA SER A 101 2.44 -13.67 -1.54
C SER A 101 3.38 -14.86 -1.74
N ARG A 102 2.86 -16.03 -2.15
CA ARG A 102 3.72 -17.17 -2.54
C ARG A 102 4.57 -16.80 -3.76
N ASP A 103 3.95 -16.15 -4.72
CA ASP A 103 4.54 -15.87 -6.03
C ASP A 103 4.97 -14.39 -6.13
N LEU A 104 4.24 -13.49 -5.47
CA LEU A 104 4.41 -12.03 -5.50
C LEU A 104 5.02 -11.50 -4.20
N TYR A 105 5.76 -10.40 -4.29
CA TYR A 105 6.23 -9.70 -3.08
C TYR A 105 5.14 -8.77 -2.57
N GLN A 106 4.64 -9.02 -1.36
CA GLN A 106 3.65 -8.18 -0.70
C GLN A 106 4.31 -7.03 0.04
N LEU A 107 3.73 -5.84 -0.06
CA LEU A 107 4.19 -4.64 0.63
C LEU A 107 3.81 -4.72 2.12
N ALA A 108 4.79 -4.45 2.98
CA ALA A 108 4.65 -4.42 4.41
C ALA A 108 5.40 -3.21 5.02
N TYR A 109 5.04 -2.86 6.25
CA TYR A 109 5.66 -1.84 7.10
C TYR A 109 5.78 -2.35 8.54
#